data_AF-A0A3B8SV71-F1
#
_entry.id   AF-A0A3B8SV71-F1
#
_cell.length_a   1.000
_cell.length_b   1.000
_cell.length_c   1.000
_cell.angle_alpha   90.00
_cell.angle_beta   90.00
_cell.angle_gamma   90.00
#
_symmetry.space_group_name_H-M   'P 1'
#
loop_
_entity.id
_entity.type
_entity.pdbx_description
1 polymer ?
#
loop_
_entity_poly.entity_id
_entity_poly.type
_entity_poly.pdbx_seq_one_letter_code
_entity_poly.pdbx_strand_id
1 'polypeptide(L)'
;MKKKIFSIILVLFVAFIIFSDKVCAWYAPSGNNTALVVGASYSDGRNSAEHSNNTYSTYQSMGLTSKKFFNPAIGDLKGKHFPAVSYLESGIIYFSGHGNNHNMNYNTFDISDCSHNGDNYIGIGSYNNSKTAFIEYAGCKTAEGSSNITEYSQYVGVNITMGWTTDLYEDSFKNWNKRFNNKIKDKATSVDSAAKSASNYIYVHNEVKNYKVYGYGDTNPWYWIYGNSSSKSKSQTGQVYNNGYNLESKNGKSFYLLDNQEELDTKVDNFINNEIGSSFNRDNYKLEINGNDVKYFDYVLYYDDIRTNLGYTVSVDKTGIT
;
A
#
# COMPACT_ATOMS: atom_id res chain seq x y z
N MET A 1 -37.59 49.59 11.23
CA MET A 1 -36.81 48.61 12.04
C MET A 1 -36.91 47.17 11.52
N LYS A 2 -38.12 46.60 11.33
CA LYS A 2 -38.31 45.20 10.91
C LYS A 2 -37.61 44.78 9.59
N LYS A 3 -37.57 45.65 8.57
CA LYS A 3 -36.89 45.37 7.29
C LYS A 3 -35.35 45.25 7.41
N LYS A 4 -34.72 45.96 8.36
CA LYS A 4 -33.27 45.89 8.58
C LYS A 4 -32.86 44.57 9.25
N ILE A 5 -33.69 44.07 10.18
CA ILE A 5 -33.46 42.79 10.87
C ILE A 5 -33.57 41.62 9.89
N PHE A 6 -34.57 41.63 9.01
CA PHE A 6 -34.75 40.58 8.01
C PHE A 6 -33.57 40.49 7.01
N SER A 7 -33.03 41.64 6.60
CA SER A 7 -31.88 41.70 5.69
C SER A 7 -30.59 41.20 6.33
N ILE A 8 -30.39 41.41 7.63
CA ILE A 8 -29.22 40.88 8.37
C ILE A 8 -29.31 39.35 8.50
N ILE A 9 -30.49 38.81 8.81
CA ILE A 9 -30.71 37.37 8.92
C ILE A 9 -30.47 36.68 7.57
N LEU A 10 -30.95 37.27 6.47
CA LEU A 10 -30.75 36.72 5.13
C LEU A 10 -29.27 36.72 4.71
N VAL A 11 -28.51 37.78 5.02
CA VAL A 11 -27.07 37.85 4.75
C VAL A 11 -26.30 36.80 5.57
N LEU A 12 -26.67 36.59 6.84
CA LEU A 12 -26.05 35.55 7.68
C LEU A 12 -26.38 34.13 7.16
N PHE A 13 -27.60 33.89 6.69
CA PHE A 13 -28.01 32.59 6.14
C PHE A 13 -27.32 32.28 4.81
N VAL A 14 -27.20 33.28 3.93
CA VAL A 14 -26.47 33.15 2.65
C VAL A 14 -24.97 33.01 2.89
N ALA A 15 -24.38 33.72 3.87
CA ALA A 15 -22.99 33.49 4.28
C ALA A 15 -22.80 32.06 4.80
N PHE A 16 -23.73 31.52 5.60
CA PHE A 16 -23.64 30.15 6.11
C PHE A 16 -23.65 29.09 4.99
N ILE A 17 -24.42 29.32 3.92
CA ILE A 17 -24.47 28.42 2.75
C ILE A 17 -23.23 28.59 1.85
N ILE A 18 -22.72 29.80 1.66
CA ILE A 18 -21.51 30.03 0.84
C ILE A 18 -20.24 29.53 1.55
N PHE A 19 -20.23 29.50 2.89
CA PHE A 19 -19.15 28.91 3.68
C PHE A 19 -19.35 27.41 3.97
N SER A 20 -20.53 26.81 3.73
CA SER A 20 -20.74 25.37 3.95
C SER A 20 -20.00 24.50 2.92
N ASP A 21 -19.79 25.02 1.71
CA ASP A 21 -19.10 24.28 0.63
C ASP A 21 -17.58 24.23 0.83
N LYS A 22 -17.07 24.92 1.87
CA LYS A 22 -15.69 24.86 2.34
C LYS A 22 -15.60 24.63 3.84
N VAL A 23 -16.55 23.92 4.42
CA VAL A 23 -16.21 23.14 5.61
C VAL A 23 -15.24 22.08 5.11
N CYS A 24 -13.94 22.40 5.12
CA CYS A 24 -12.92 21.38 5.26
C CYS A 24 -13.40 20.55 6.43
N ALA A 25 -13.95 19.36 6.17
CA ALA A 25 -14.33 18.43 7.22
C ALA A 25 -13.11 18.37 8.14
N TRP A 26 -13.24 18.95 9.33
CA TRP A 26 -12.14 19.03 10.28
C TRP A 26 -11.81 17.58 10.61
N TYR A 27 -10.73 17.12 10.01
CA TYR A 27 -10.31 15.75 10.11
C TYR A 27 -9.94 15.49 11.57
N ALA A 28 -10.73 14.65 12.24
CA ALA A 28 -10.47 14.23 13.60
C ALA A 28 -9.71 12.89 13.55
N PRO A 29 -8.50 12.79 14.14
CA PRO A 29 -7.84 11.51 14.30
C PRO A 29 -8.77 10.48 14.92
N SER A 30 -8.77 9.27 14.37
CA SER A 30 -9.65 8.21 14.84
C SER A 30 -9.32 7.77 16.27
N GLY A 31 -8.07 7.96 16.71
CA GLY A 31 -7.55 7.43 17.98
C GLY A 31 -7.51 5.90 18.00
N ASN A 32 -7.69 5.23 16.86
CA ASN A 32 -7.81 3.79 16.77
C ASN A 32 -6.43 3.12 16.73
N ASN A 33 -5.81 2.99 17.90
CA ASN A 33 -4.43 2.52 18.05
C ASN A 33 -4.32 0.99 18.04
N THR A 34 -5.11 0.32 17.22
CA THR A 34 -5.20 -1.15 17.15
C THR A 34 -4.75 -1.66 15.80
N ALA A 35 -4.30 -2.92 15.76
CA ALA A 35 -3.98 -3.58 14.51
C ALA A 35 -4.42 -5.06 14.51
N LEU A 36 -4.94 -5.52 13.39
CA LEU A 36 -5.22 -6.93 13.12
C LEU A 36 -4.26 -7.44 12.04
N VAL A 37 -3.67 -8.61 12.27
CA VAL A 37 -2.82 -9.31 11.30
C VAL A 37 -3.31 -10.74 11.15
N VAL A 38 -3.61 -11.16 9.92
CA VAL A 38 -4.14 -12.50 9.64
C VAL A 38 -3.25 -13.19 8.63
N GLY A 39 -2.87 -14.44 8.94
CA GLY A 39 -2.15 -15.34 8.06
C GLY A 39 -2.77 -16.73 8.01
N ALA A 40 -2.32 -17.57 7.08
CA ALA A 40 -2.68 -18.98 7.01
C ALA A 40 -1.63 -19.81 6.26
N SER A 41 -1.73 -21.13 6.46
CA SER A 41 -1.09 -22.17 5.66
C SER A 41 -2.15 -22.97 4.91
N TYR A 42 -1.76 -23.48 3.75
CA TYR A 42 -2.65 -24.22 2.86
C TYR A 42 -2.11 -25.62 2.57
N SER A 43 -2.99 -26.53 2.19
CA SER A 43 -2.65 -27.90 1.82
C SER A 43 -1.83 -28.01 0.53
N ASP A 44 -1.80 -26.95 -0.28
CA ASP A 44 -0.97 -26.82 -1.48
C ASP A 44 0.50 -26.45 -1.17
N GLY A 45 0.85 -26.32 0.11
CA GLY A 45 2.20 -26.02 0.58
C GLY A 45 2.50 -24.53 0.77
N ARG A 46 1.60 -23.61 0.38
CA ARG A 46 1.80 -22.16 0.55
C ARG A 46 1.56 -21.73 1.99
N ASN A 47 2.34 -20.74 2.45
CA ASN A 47 2.34 -20.31 3.84
C ASN A 47 2.62 -18.81 4.01
N SER A 48 1.73 -18.08 4.71
CA SER A 48 1.92 -16.65 5.03
C SER A 48 2.38 -16.38 6.47
N ALA A 49 2.89 -17.39 7.19
CA ALA A 49 3.36 -17.25 8.57
C ALA A 49 4.47 -16.21 8.68
N GLU A 50 5.48 -16.25 7.80
CA GLU A 50 6.59 -15.30 7.86
C GLU A 50 6.14 -13.87 7.57
N HIS A 51 5.21 -13.69 6.61
CA HIS A 51 4.67 -12.37 6.27
C HIS A 51 3.87 -11.79 7.44
N SER A 52 2.94 -12.58 7.99
CA SER A 52 2.12 -12.18 9.13
C SER A 52 2.95 -11.96 10.40
N ASN A 53 3.99 -12.75 10.66
CA ASN A 53 4.91 -12.52 11.78
C ASN A 53 5.63 -11.18 11.65
N ASN A 54 6.18 -10.89 10.48
CA ASN A 54 6.91 -9.66 10.21
C ASN A 54 6.01 -8.42 10.34
N THR A 55 4.85 -8.44 9.69
CA THR A 55 3.88 -7.33 9.79
C THR A 55 3.41 -7.13 11.24
N TYR A 56 3.11 -8.22 11.97
CA TYR A 56 2.72 -8.12 13.37
C TYR A 56 3.78 -7.48 14.26
N SER A 57 5.04 -7.94 14.17
CA SER A 57 6.14 -7.34 14.92
C SER A 57 6.36 -5.88 14.54
N THR A 58 6.16 -5.53 13.27
CA THR A 58 6.25 -4.15 12.79
C THR A 58 5.19 -3.27 13.45
N TYR A 59 3.92 -3.68 13.43
CA TYR A 59 2.83 -2.90 14.02
C TYR A 59 2.94 -2.80 15.56
N GLN A 60 3.45 -3.84 16.22
CA GLN A 60 3.82 -3.74 17.64
C GLN A 60 4.93 -2.71 17.88
N SER A 61 5.97 -2.69 17.05
CA SER A 61 7.07 -1.69 17.16
C SER A 61 6.60 -0.26 16.88
N MET A 62 5.54 -0.10 16.09
CA MET A 62 4.87 1.19 15.91
C MET A 62 4.09 1.62 17.16
N GLY A 63 3.82 0.73 18.11
CA GLY A 63 3.08 1.01 19.34
C GLY A 63 1.58 0.68 19.26
N LEU A 64 1.15 -0.09 18.26
CA LEU A 64 -0.26 -0.49 18.11
C LEU A 64 -0.59 -1.68 19.01
N THR A 65 -1.77 -1.64 19.61
CA THR A 65 -2.35 -2.80 20.30
C THR A 65 -2.75 -3.83 19.26
N SER A 66 -1.83 -4.75 18.98
CA SER A 66 -1.90 -5.64 17.82
C SER A 66 -2.42 -7.03 18.21
N LYS A 67 -3.29 -7.61 17.38
CA LYS A 67 -3.73 -9.00 17.44
C LYS A 67 -3.31 -9.72 16.16
N LYS A 68 -2.81 -10.95 16.30
CA LYS A 68 -2.48 -11.82 15.17
C LYS A 68 -3.27 -13.12 15.26
N PHE A 69 -3.77 -13.57 14.12
CA PHE A 69 -4.29 -14.92 13.94
C PHE A 69 -3.55 -15.62 12.80
N PHE A 70 -3.25 -16.90 12.99
CA PHE A 70 -2.67 -17.76 11.96
C PHE A 70 -3.52 -19.01 11.85
N ASN A 71 -4.03 -19.32 10.66
CA ASN A 71 -5.11 -20.30 10.43
C ASN A 71 -6.37 -19.98 11.27
N PRO A 72 -6.97 -18.79 11.12
CA PRO A 72 -8.15 -18.42 11.87
C PRO A 72 -9.34 -19.33 11.54
N ALA A 73 -10.28 -19.42 12.48
CA ALA A 73 -11.68 -19.73 12.21
C ALA A 73 -12.48 -18.42 12.10
N ILE A 74 -13.66 -18.47 11.47
CA ILE A 74 -14.53 -17.30 11.28
C ILE A 74 -14.85 -16.58 12.61
N GLY A 75 -15.02 -17.34 13.70
CA GLY A 75 -15.30 -16.81 15.04
C GLY A 75 -14.15 -16.01 15.66
N ASP A 76 -12.90 -16.35 15.30
CA ASP A 76 -11.72 -15.65 15.82
C ASP A 76 -11.70 -14.18 15.38
N LEU A 77 -12.04 -13.93 14.12
CA LEU A 77 -12.02 -12.59 13.52
C LEU A 77 -13.23 -11.73 13.95
N LYS A 78 -14.31 -12.35 14.45
CA LYS A 78 -15.47 -11.64 15.03
C LYS A 78 -15.22 -11.15 16.47
N GLY A 79 -14.03 -11.38 17.01
CA GLY A 79 -13.60 -10.90 18.33
C GLY A 79 -13.27 -9.40 18.38
N LYS A 80 -12.74 -8.97 19.54
CA LYS A 80 -12.47 -7.55 19.84
C LYS A 80 -11.14 -7.34 20.55
N HIS A 81 -10.50 -6.20 20.28
CA HIS A 81 -9.50 -5.58 21.15
C HIS A 81 -10.17 -5.00 22.40
N PHE A 82 -9.45 -4.99 23.52
CA PHE A 82 -9.85 -4.22 24.70
C PHE A 82 -9.72 -2.71 24.41
N PRO A 83 -10.68 -1.84 24.83
CA PRO A 83 -11.89 -2.18 25.59
C PRO A 83 -13.07 -2.69 24.76
N ALA A 84 -13.20 -2.37 23.46
CA ALA A 84 -14.34 -2.83 22.66
C ALA A 84 -14.20 -2.69 21.13
N VAL A 85 -12.99 -2.53 20.57
CA VAL A 85 -12.82 -2.33 19.11
C VAL A 85 -12.85 -3.67 18.41
N SER A 86 -13.73 -3.89 17.43
CA SER A 86 -13.74 -5.13 16.63
C SER A 86 -12.38 -5.34 15.97
N TYR A 87 -11.90 -6.57 15.89
CA TYR A 87 -10.65 -6.86 15.17
C TYR A 87 -10.73 -6.39 13.71
N LEU A 88 -11.89 -6.54 13.08
CA LEU A 88 -12.14 -6.10 11.70
C LEU A 88 -12.48 -4.60 11.58
N GLU A 89 -12.45 -3.86 12.68
CA GLU A 89 -12.52 -2.39 12.72
C GLU A 89 -11.20 -1.81 13.27
N SER A 90 -10.09 -2.56 13.18
CA SER A 90 -8.80 -2.10 13.67
C SER A 90 -8.31 -0.87 12.90
N GLY A 91 -7.45 -0.07 13.52
CA GLY A 91 -6.83 1.08 12.84
C GLY A 91 -6.03 0.65 11.62
N ILE A 92 -5.31 -0.47 11.72
CA ILE A 92 -4.63 -1.10 10.59
C ILE A 92 -5.03 -2.58 10.52
N ILE A 93 -5.33 -3.08 9.32
CA ILE A 93 -5.64 -4.49 9.10
C ILE A 93 -4.73 -5.05 8.00
N TYR A 94 -4.11 -6.18 8.26
CA TYR A 94 -3.28 -6.90 7.30
C TYR A 94 -3.84 -8.31 7.11
N PHE A 95 -4.19 -8.63 5.88
CA PHE A 95 -4.67 -9.94 5.45
C PHE A 95 -3.65 -10.58 4.53
N SER A 96 -3.14 -11.76 4.87
CA SER A 96 -2.27 -12.52 3.97
C SER A 96 -2.71 -13.96 3.83
N GLY A 97 -3.02 -14.35 2.61
CA GLY A 97 -3.58 -15.64 2.29
C GLY A 97 -3.82 -15.80 0.79
N HIS A 98 -4.57 -16.85 0.43
CA HIS A 98 -5.10 -16.94 -0.92
C HIS A 98 -6.10 -15.82 -1.16
N GLY A 99 -6.19 -15.39 -2.41
CA GLY A 99 -7.12 -14.33 -2.78
C GLY A 99 -7.49 -14.42 -4.24
N ASN A 100 -8.54 -13.67 -4.55
CA ASN A 100 -8.92 -13.27 -5.89
C ASN A 100 -9.42 -11.83 -5.81
N ASN A 101 -9.99 -11.33 -6.89
CA ASN A 101 -10.50 -9.96 -6.92
C ASN A 101 -11.62 -9.70 -5.91
N HIS A 102 -12.41 -10.69 -5.47
CA HIS A 102 -13.55 -10.48 -4.57
C HIS A 102 -13.31 -10.92 -3.12
N ASN A 103 -12.27 -11.70 -2.83
CA ASN A 103 -12.06 -12.23 -1.48
C ASN A 103 -10.61 -12.58 -1.10
N MET A 104 -10.41 -12.68 0.22
CA MET A 104 -9.30 -13.40 0.85
C MET A 104 -9.81 -14.70 1.44
N ASN A 105 -9.22 -15.84 1.07
CA ASN A 105 -9.60 -17.15 1.57
C ASN A 105 -8.70 -17.60 2.72
N TYR A 106 -9.27 -18.26 3.73
CA TYR A 106 -8.54 -18.83 4.87
C TYR A 106 -8.92 -20.30 5.11
N ASN A 107 -8.98 -21.11 4.04
CA ASN A 107 -9.41 -22.50 3.97
C ASN A 107 -10.90 -22.74 4.25
N THR A 108 -11.40 -22.28 5.40
CA THR A 108 -12.76 -22.60 5.90
C THR A 108 -13.77 -21.47 5.72
N PHE A 109 -13.29 -20.25 5.45
CA PHE A 109 -14.12 -19.08 5.22
C PHE A 109 -13.37 -18.02 4.41
N ASP A 110 -14.12 -17.04 3.93
CA ASP A 110 -13.59 -15.90 3.18
C ASP A 110 -13.82 -14.56 3.91
N ILE A 111 -12.93 -13.60 3.68
CA ILE A 111 -13.24 -12.18 3.82
C ILE A 111 -13.64 -11.67 2.43
N SER A 112 -14.85 -11.15 2.28
CA SER A 112 -15.45 -10.84 0.98
C SER A 112 -15.85 -9.37 0.84
N ASP A 113 -15.92 -8.89 -0.39
CA ASP A 113 -16.31 -7.54 -0.78
C ASP A 113 -17.83 -7.26 -0.73
N CYS A 114 -18.48 -7.68 0.37
CA CYS A 114 -19.91 -7.49 0.61
C CYS A 114 -20.20 -6.86 1.97
N SER A 115 -21.47 -6.50 2.21
CA SER A 115 -21.93 -5.77 3.40
C SER A 115 -22.65 -6.61 4.45
N HIS A 116 -22.57 -7.93 4.37
CA HIS A 116 -23.23 -8.85 5.31
C HIS A 116 -22.33 -10.05 5.63
N ASN A 117 -22.64 -10.75 6.72
CA ASN A 117 -21.91 -11.94 7.15
C ASN A 117 -22.71 -13.20 6.83
N GLY A 118 -22.02 -14.26 6.44
CA GLY A 118 -22.58 -15.59 6.29
C GLY A 118 -21.93 -16.59 7.24
N ASP A 119 -22.24 -17.87 7.01
CA ASP A 119 -21.70 -18.98 7.78
C ASP A 119 -20.23 -19.27 7.44
N ASN A 120 -19.85 -19.04 6.18
CA ASN A 120 -18.53 -19.30 5.62
C ASN A 120 -17.89 -18.05 4.99
N TYR A 121 -18.40 -16.86 5.28
CA TYR A 121 -17.74 -15.62 4.88
C TYR A 121 -18.07 -14.46 5.82
N ILE A 122 -17.19 -13.47 5.80
CA ILE A 122 -17.32 -12.20 6.50
C ILE A 122 -17.30 -11.09 5.45
N GLY A 123 -18.38 -10.34 5.33
CA GLY A 123 -18.42 -9.17 4.46
C GLY A 123 -17.71 -8.00 5.12
N ILE A 124 -16.64 -7.48 4.51
CA ILE A 124 -15.86 -6.38 5.08
C ILE A 124 -16.71 -5.11 5.25
N GLY A 125 -17.73 -4.92 4.42
CA GLY A 125 -18.69 -3.81 4.50
C GLY A 125 -19.72 -3.95 5.62
N SER A 126 -19.74 -5.06 6.36
CA SER A 126 -20.60 -5.23 7.54
C SER A 126 -20.06 -4.55 8.81
N TYR A 127 -18.82 -4.04 8.75
CA TYR A 127 -18.12 -3.38 9.85
C TYR A 127 -18.02 -1.87 9.65
N ASN A 128 -17.85 -1.13 10.74
CA ASN A 128 -17.63 0.31 10.66
C ASN A 128 -16.17 0.64 10.30
N ASN A 129 -15.92 0.79 9.00
CA ASN A 129 -14.60 1.07 8.47
C ASN A 129 -14.15 2.54 8.55
N SER A 130 -15.02 3.47 8.99
CA SER A 130 -14.70 4.91 9.06
C SER A 130 -13.50 5.27 9.94
N LYS A 131 -13.08 4.35 10.81
CA LYS A 131 -11.92 4.49 11.71
C LYS A 131 -10.74 3.60 11.33
N THR A 132 -10.81 2.94 10.19
CA THR A 132 -9.72 2.10 9.64
C THR A 132 -8.82 2.99 8.78
N ALA A 133 -7.58 3.16 9.20
CA ALA A 133 -6.58 3.95 8.49
C ALA A 133 -6.05 3.21 7.25
N PHE A 134 -5.81 1.90 7.38
CA PHE A 134 -5.18 1.12 6.32
C PHE A 134 -5.62 -0.34 6.33
N ILE A 135 -5.95 -0.89 5.16
CA ILE A 135 -6.05 -2.34 4.95
C ILE A 135 -5.11 -2.80 3.83
N GLU A 136 -4.29 -3.81 4.10
CA GLU A 136 -3.47 -4.51 3.08
C GLU A 136 -4.04 -5.91 2.81
N TYR A 137 -4.39 -6.16 1.55
CA TYR A 137 -4.87 -7.45 1.03
C TYR A 137 -3.75 -8.16 0.28
N ALA A 138 -2.84 -8.78 1.04
CA ALA A 138 -1.72 -9.57 0.55
C ALA A 138 -2.16 -10.97 0.06
N GLY A 139 -2.93 -10.97 -1.03
CA GLY A 139 -3.39 -12.16 -1.74
C GLY A 139 -3.34 -11.95 -3.25
N CYS A 140 -3.41 -13.03 -4.03
CA CYS A 140 -3.40 -12.96 -5.48
C CYS A 140 -4.60 -12.13 -5.97
N LYS A 141 -4.37 -11.20 -6.91
CA LYS A 141 -5.43 -10.52 -7.68
C LYS A 141 -6.46 -9.73 -6.88
N THR A 142 -6.20 -9.40 -5.61
CA THR A 142 -7.10 -8.65 -4.72
C THR A 142 -7.44 -7.23 -5.19
N ALA A 143 -6.72 -6.71 -6.19
CA ALA A 143 -6.94 -5.44 -6.86
C ALA A 143 -7.11 -5.56 -8.40
N GLU A 144 -7.32 -6.78 -8.91
CA GLU A 144 -7.54 -7.04 -10.35
C GLU A 144 -8.89 -6.45 -10.81
N GLY A 145 -8.93 -5.91 -12.04
CA GLY A 145 -10.14 -5.33 -12.63
C GLY A 145 -10.58 -3.99 -12.02
N SER A 146 -11.86 -3.65 -12.24
CA SER A 146 -12.54 -2.42 -11.80
C SER A 146 -13.58 -2.66 -10.70
N SER A 147 -13.66 -3.89 -10.21
CA SER A 147 -14.50 -4.28 -9.07
C SER A 147 -13.72 -5.35 -8.32
N ASN A 148 -13.22 -4.95 -7.15
CA ASN A 148 -12.41 -5.80 -6.31
C ASN A 148 -12.52 -5.41 -4.83
N ILE A 149 -12.11 -6.31 -3.95
CA ILE A 149 -12.18 -6.17 -2.49
C ILE A 149 -11.35 -5.00 -1.96
N THR A 150 -10.22 -4.70 -2.61
CA THR A 150 -9.36 -3.57 -2.21
C THR A 150 -10.10 -2.25 -2.42
N GLU A 151 -10.60 -2.02 -3.64
CA GLU A 151 -11.39 -0.84 -4.00
C GLU A 151 -12.71 -0.76 -3.22
N TYR A 152 -13.41 -1.89 -3.05
CA TYR A 152 -14.64 -1.95 -2.24
C TYR A 152 -14.40 -1.52 -0.80
N SER A 153 -13.32 -1.97 -0.18
CA SER A 153 -12.97 -1.61 1.21
C SER A 153 -12.76 -0.10 1.37
N GLN A 154 -12.13 0.53 0.38
CA GLN A 154 -11.98 1.98 0.35
C GLN A 154 -13.35 2.67 0.19
N TYR A 155 -14.19 2.17 -0.72
CA TYR A 155 -15.54 2.69 -0.95
C TYR A 155 -16.41 2.65 0.31
N VAL A 156 -16.29 1.60 1.14
CA VAL A 156 -17.04 1.47 2.41
C VAL A 156 -16.39 2.19 3.61
N GLY A 157 -15.35 2.99 3.38
CA GLY A 157 -14.88 3.99 4.35
C GLY A 157 -13.46 3.80 4.91
N VAL A 158 -12.69 2.81 4.44
CA VAL A 158 -11.27 2.71 4.78
C VAL A 158 -10.49 3.85 4.10
N ASN A 159 -9.58 4.51 4.82
CA ASN A 159 -8.83 5.65 4.26
C ASN A 159 -7.82 5.25 3.17
N ILE A 160 -7.10 4.15 3.39
CA ILE A 160 -6.09 3.63 2.46
C ILE A 160 -6.28 2.13 2.32
N THR A 161 -6.28 1.61 1.10
CA THR A 161 -6.29 0.16 0.88
C THR A 161 -5.24 -0.21 -0.16
N MET A 162 -4.65 -1.38 -0.01
CA MET A 162 -3.62 -1.89 -0.91
C MET A 162 -3.86 -3.36 -1.25
N GLY A 163 -3.67 -3.72 -2.51
CA GLY A 163 -3.81 -5.08 -3.02
C GLY A 163 -3.02 -5.28 -4.32
N TRP A 164 -3.10 -6.48 -4.92
CA TRP A 164 -2.33 -6.83 -6.12
C TRP A 164 -3.22 -7.15 -7.32
N THR A 165 -2.78 -6.78 -8.52
CA THR A 165 -3.51 -7.11 -9.77
C THR A 165 -3.08 -8.44 -10.37
N THR A 166 -2.07 -9.10 -9.80
CA THR A 166 -1.48 -10.34 -10.31
C THR A 166 -1.34 -11.36 -9.19
N ASP A 167 -0.87 -12.54 -9.57
CA ASP A 167 -0.50 -13.57 -8.62
C ASP A 167 0.69 -13.12 -7.76
N LEU A 168 0.69 -13.56 -6.50
CA LEU A 168 1.74 -13.30 -5.54
C LEU A 168 2.50 -14.58 -5.23
N TYR A 169 3.78 -14.60 -5.59
CA TYR A 169 4.69 -15.70 -5.28
C TYR A 169 5.32 -15.50 -3.91
N GLU A 170 5.22 -16.52 -3.05
CA GLU A 170 5.54 -16.45 -1.62
C GLU A 170 6.91 -15.84 -1.30
N ASP A 171 7.97 -16.28 -1.99
CA ASP A 171 9.34 -15.82 -1.73
C ASP A 171 9.59 -14.38 -2.14
N SER A 172 9.03 -13.96 -3.27
CA SER A 172 9.16 -12.58 -3.74
C SER A 172 8.33 -11.65 -2.86
N PHE A 173 7.11 -12.07 -2.53
CA PHE A 173 6.24 -11.31 -1.63
C PHE A 173 6.82 -11.20 -0.21
N LYS A 174 7.44 -12.26 0.32
CA LYS A 174 8.15 -12.21 1.61
C LYS A 174 9.17 -11.07 1.66
N ASN A 175 10.03 -11.00 0.65
CA ASN A 175 11.08 -9.99 0.59
C ASN A 175 10.50 -8.58 0.40
N TRP A 176 9.46 -8.46 -0.43
CA TRP A 176 8.76 -7.20 -0.66
C TRP A 176 8.08 -6.71 0.62
N ASN A 177 7.31 -7.56 1.28
CA ASN A 177 6.60 -7.27 2.52
C ASN A 177 7.55 -6.83 3.64
N LYS A 178 8.75 -7.44 3.71
CA LYS A 178 9.79 -7.01 4.64
C LYS A 178 10.33 -5.63 4.35
N ARG A 179 10.56 -5.28 3.09
CA ARG A 179 11.03 -3.95 2.70
C ARG A 179 9.94 -2.90 2.94
N PHE A 180 8.70 -3.20 2.59
CA PHE A 180 7.55 -2.32 2.85
C PHE A 180 7.40 -2.03 4.34
N ASN A 181 7.31 -3.07 5.18
CA ASN A 181 7.16 -2.93 6.62
C ASN A 181 8.34 -2.17 7.26
N ASN A 182 9.56 -2.35 6.75
CA ASN A 182 10.73 -1.61 7.24
C ASN A 182 10.67 -0.11 6.98
N LYS A 183 9.94 0.33 5.96
CA LYS A 183 9.75 1.75 5.64
C LYS A 183 8.52 2.31 6.35
N ILE A 184 7.37 1.64 6.28
CA ILE A 184 6.10 2.16 6.83
C ILE A 184 6.13 2.38 8.36
N LYS A 185 6.99 1.63 9.07
CA LYS A 185 7.11 1.66 10.54
C LYS A 185 7.69 2.95 11.10
N ASP A 186 8.32 3.78 10.28
CA ASP A 186 8.86 5.07 10.70
C ASP A 186 7.78 6.11 11.00
N LYS A 187 6.52 5.81 10.66
CA LYS A 187 5.32 6.65 10.86
C LYS A 187 5.34 7.96 10.06
N ALA A 188 6.30 8.11 9.16
CA ALA A 188 6.52 9.29 8.32
C ALA A 188 6.58 8.94 6.82
N THR A 189 6.82 7.70 6.44
CA THR A 189 6.81 7.30 5.03
C THR A 189 5.37 7.00 4.59
N SER A 190 4.89 7.56 3.48
CA SER A 190 3.55 7.25 2.96
C SER A 190 3.43 5.79 2.49
N VAL A 191 2.20 5.29 2.33
CA VAL A 191 1.99 3.93 1.77
C VAL A 191 2.61 3.81 0.38
N ASP A 192 2.39 4.79 -0.50
CA ASP A 192 2.97 4.80 -1.85
C ASP A 192 4.51 4.82 -1.83
N SER A 193 5.10 5.62 -0.94
CA SER A 193 6.56 5.72 -0.82
C SER A 193 7.18 4.43 -0.28
N ALA A 194 6.52 3.79 0.69
CA ALA A 194 6.95 2.51 1.24
C ALA A 194 6.83 1.39 0.18
N ALA A 195 5.72 1.35 -0.55
CA ALA A 195 5.48 0.39 -1.62
C ALA A 195 6.47 0.56 -2.78
N LYS A 196 6.77 1.82 -3.15
CA LYS A 196 7.80 2.15 -4.14
C LYS A 196 9.19 1.74 -3.69
N SER A 197 9.56 2.05 -2.46
CA SER A 197 10.85 1.64 -1.90
C SER A 197 11.00 0.13 -1.87
N ALA A 198 9.94 -0.62 -1.52
CA ALA A 198 9.95 -2.08 -1.59
C ALA A 198 10.08 -2.59 -3.04
N SER A 199 9.49 -1.90 -4.01
CA SER A 199 9.46 -2.33 -5.41
C SER A 199 10.70 -1.96 -6.23
N ASN A 200 11.61 -1.14 -5.68
CA ASN A 200 12.87 -0.76 -6.33
C ASN A 200 13.93 -1.89 -6.38
N TYR A 201 13.56 -3.12 -6.01
CA TYR A 201 14.45 -4.28 -6.00
C TYR A 201 14.03 -5.27 -7.09
N ILE A 202 14.99 -6.03 -7.62
CA ILE A 202 14.70 -7.16 -8.51
C ILE A 202 14.25 -8.35 -7.65
N TYR A 203 13.15 -8.97 -8.06
CA TYR A 203 12.58 -10.16 -7.45
C TYR A 203 12.69 -11.35 -8.39
N VAL A 204 12.57 -12.57 -7.86
CA VAL A 204 12.42 -13.76 -8.71
C VAL A 204 11.13 -13.65 -9.54
N HIS A 205 10.08 -13.15 -8.92
CA HIS A 205 8.79 -12.85 -9.53
C HIS A 205 8.50 -11.36 -9.35
N ASN A 206 8.77 -10.56 -10.39
CA ASN A 206 8.58 -9.10 -10.37
C ASN A 206 7.11 -8.69 -10.38
N GLU A 207 6.18 -9.64 -10.55
CA GLU A 207 4.73 -9.46 -10.40
C GLU A 207 4.34 -8.91 -9.02
N VAL A 208 5.20 -9.11 -8.00
CA VAL A 208 5.05 -8.50 -6.68
C VAL A 208 4.99 -6.97 -6.72
N LYS A 209 5.46 -6.34 -7.80
CA LYS A 209 5.42 -4.89 -8.00
C LYS A 209 4.07 -4.41 -8.55
N ASN A 210 3.19 -5.31 -9.00
CA ASN A 210 1.88 -4.99 -9.56
C ASN A 210 0.82 -4.75 -8.47
N TYR A 211 1.15 -3.92 -7.49
CA TYR A 211 0.20 -3.48 -6.49
C TYR A 211 -0.67 -2.33 -7.03
N LYS A 212 -1.78 -2.07 -6.36
CA LYS A 212 -2.56 -0.84 -6.45
C LYS A 212 -2.83 -0.32 -5.05
N VAL A 213 -2.80 1.00 -4.89
CA VAL A 213 -3.23 1.70 -3.69
C VAL A 213 -4.46 2.56 -4.02
N TYR A 214 -5.52 2.42 -3.22
CA TYR A 214 -6.72 3.24 -3.34
C TYR A 214 -6.84 4.15 -2.11
N GLY A 215 -7.42 5.34 -2.31
CA GLY A 215 -7.59 6.34 -1.27
C GLY A 215 -6.33 7.19 -1.05
N TYR A 216 -6.00 7.47 0.21
CA TYR A 216 -4.96 8.43 0.60
C TYR A 216 -3.55 7.80 0.65
N GLY A 217 -3.13 7.12 -0.42
CA GLY A 217 -1.83 6.41 -0.51
C GLY A 217 -0.60 7.31 -0.31
N ASP A 218 -0.74 8.60 -0.59
CA ASP A 218 0.27 9.65 -0.41
C ASP A 218 0.54 10.02 1.06
N THR A 219 -0.17 9.38 1.98
CA THR A 219 -0.14 9.65 3.42
C THR A 219 0.25 8.39 4.21
N ASN A 220 0.90 8.54 5.37
CA ASN A 220 1.14 7.42 6.28
C ASN A 220 -0.14 7.10 7.09
N PRO A 221 -0.50 5.82 7.34
CA PRO A 221 -1.68 5.46 8.13
C PRO A 221 -1.71 6.10 9.53
N TRP A 222 -0.54 6.39 10.11
CA TRP A 222 -0.38 7.05 11.41
C TRP A 222 -1.01 8.44 11.46
N TYR A 223 -1.07 9.15 10.32
CA TYR A 223 -1.83 10.40 10.19
C TYR A 223 -3.30 10.19 10.59
N TRP A 224 -3.90 9.10 10.12
CA TRP A 224 -5.31 8.81 10.34
C TRP A 224 -5.62 8.28 11.76
N ILE A 225 -4.58 7.88 12.48
CA ILE A 225 -4.69 7.34 13.84
C ILE A 225 -4.51 8.47 14.87
N TYR A 226 -3.50 9.34 14.68
CA TYR A 226 -3.10 10.34 15.68
C TYR A 226 -3.18 11.80 15.24
N GLY A 227 -3.43 12.08 13.94
CA GLY A 227 -3.78 13.43 13.46
C GLY A 227 -2.61 14.40 13.39
N ASN A 228 -1.39 13.96 13.72
CA ASN A 228 -0.21 14.82 13.82
C ASN A 228 1.02 14.27 13.09
N SER A 229 0.79 13.36 12.15
CA SER A 229 1.84 12.67 11.39
C SER A 229 1.72 13.14 9.96
N SER A 230 1.97 14.43 9.77
CA SER A 230 1.98 15.02 8.43
C SER A 230 3.21 14.51 7.69
N SER A 231 3.08 13.36 7.07
CA SER A 231 3.82 13.08 5.85
C SER A 231 2.88 13.23 4.68
N LYS A 232 2.46 14.49 4.45
CA LYS A 232 2.24 14.89 3.06
C LYS A 232 3.62 14.82 2.43
N SER A 233 3.95 13.69 1.82
CA SER A 233 5.06 13.67 0.88
C SER A 233 4.61 14.56 -0.27
N LYS A 234 4.87 15.87 -0.17
CA LYS A 234 5.22 16.61 -1.39
C LYS A 234 6.33 15.78 -1.98
N SER A 235 6.13 15.27 -3.20
CA SER A 235 7.18 14.67 -4.02
C SER A 235 8.46 15.47 -3.79
N GLN A 236 9.31 14.98 -2.88
CA GLN A 236 10.56 15.63 -2.53
C GLN A 236 11.51 15.08 -3.56
N THR A 237 11.65 15.83 -4.64
CA THR A 237 12.87 15.87 -5.41
C THR A 237 14.02 16.17 -4.44
N GLY A 238 14.74 15.10 -4.02
CA GLY A 238 16.05 15.17 -3.38
C GLY A 238 16.11 15.59 -1.90
N GLN A 239 15.95 14.64 -0.98
CA GLN A 239 16.60 14.68 0.34
C GLN A 239 17.07 13.27 0.73
N VAL A 240 18.39 13.10 0.82
CA VAL A 240 19.08 11.86 1.19
C VAL A 240 19.21 11.82 2.72
N TYR A 241 18.54 10.88 3.38
CA TYR A 241 18.80 10.58 4.79
C TYR A 241 19.89 9.52 4.91
N ASN A 242 21.06 9.92 5.40
CA ASN A 242 22.14 9.02 5.76
C ASN A 242 21.87 8.38 7.12
N ASN A 243 21.72 7.06 7.17
CA ASN A 243 22.20 6.23 8.29
C ASN A 243 22.26 4.74 7.89
N GLY A 244 23.49 4.19 7.91
CA GLY A 244 23.78 2.78 8.21
C GLY A 244 23.33 1.71 7.21
N TYR A 245 24.20 1.39 6.24
CA TYR A 245 24.23 0.19 5.41
C TYR A 245 22.91 -0.26 4.74
N ASN A 246 22.58 0.43 3.64
CA ASN A 246 22.06 -0.20 2.43
C ASN A 246 22.71 0.53 1.24
N LEU A 247 23.22 -0.20 0.25
CA LEU A 247 23.54 0.34 -1.08
C LEU A 247 22.20 0.65 -1.81
N GLU A 248 21.39 1.55 -1.23
CA GLU A 248 20.45 2.38 -1.99
C GLU A 248 21.34 3.46 -2.64
N SER A 249 21.94 3.19 -3.81
CA SER A 249 22.98 4.07 -4.36
C SER A 249 22.41 5.41 -4.82
N LYS A 250 22.52 6.41 -3.94
CA LYS A 250 23.07 7.77 -4.11
C LYS A 250 22.76 8.66 -5.33
N ASN A 251 22.18 8.19 -6.43
CA ASN A 251 22.07 8.97 -7.68
C ASN A 251 20.64 8.99 -8.23
N GLY A 252 19.64 9.26 -7.38
CA GLY A 252 18.25 9.37 -7.85
C GLY A 252 18.08 10.54 -8.83
N LYS A 253 17.97 10.24 -10.14
CA LYS A 253 17.41 11.15 -11.15
C LYS A 253 15.98 10.72 -11.44
N SER A 254 15.04 11.67 -11.32
CA SER A 254 13.68 11.45 -11.78
C SER A 254 13.63 11.56 -13.30
N PHE A 255 13.18 10.50 -13.97
CA PHE A 255 12.83 10.54 -15.39
C PHE A 255 11.31 10.66 -15.50
N TYR A 256 10.83 11.63 -16.27
CA TYR A 256 9.41 11.71 -16.62
C TYR A 256 9.05 10.56 -17.56
N LEU A 257 7.78 10.13 -17.56
CA LEU A 257 7.26 9.25 -18.61
C LEU A 257 7.60 9.87 -19.97
N LEU A 258 8.45 9.19 -20.71
CA LEU A 258 8.77 9.55 -22.08
C LEU A 258 7.79 8.78 -22.95
N ASP A 259 7.19 9.45 -23.92
CA ASP A 259 6.27 8.84 -24.88
C ASP A 259 6.98 7.79 -25.78
N ASN A 260 8.31 7.66 -25.64
CA ASN A 260 9.16 6.74 -26.40
C ASN A 260 10.05 5.87 -25.48
N GLN A 261 9.90 4.54 -25.59
CA GLN A 261 10.73 3.55 -24.90
C GLN A 261 12.22 3.65 -25.27
N GLU A 262 12.53 3.95 -26.53
CA GLU A 262 13.90 4.10 -27.02
C GLU A 262 14.62 5.30 -26.35
N GLU A 263 13.87 6.37 -26.06
CA GLU A 263 14.38 7.53 -25.35
C GLU A 263 14.63 7.23 -23.87
N LEU A 264 13.74 6.47 -23.23
CA LEU A 264 13.91 5.99 -21.86
C LEU A 264 15.16 5.13 -21.76
N ASP A 265 15.27 4.14 -22.64
CA ASP A 265 16.40 3.23 -22.73
C ASP A 265 17.73 3.98 -22.91
N THR A 266 17.79 4.93 -23.85
CA THR A 266 18.98 5.75 -24.08
C THR A 266 19.37 6.54 -22.83
N LYS A 267 18.40 7.08 -22.08
CA LYS A 267 18.67 7.82 -20.85
C LYS A 267 19.14 6.91 -19.72
N VAL A 268 18.58 5.70 -19.61
CA VAL A 268 19.01 4.71 -18.63
C VAL A 268 20.44 4.24 -18.93
N ASP A 269 20.73 3.89 -20.18
CA ASP A 269 22.06 3.46 -20.61
C ASP A 269 23.12 4.53 -20.33
N ASN A 270 22.82 5.79 -20.68
CA ASN A 270 23.69 6.92 -20.39
C ASN A 270 23.87 7.13 -18.88
N PHE A 271 22.80 7.02 -18.09
CA PHE A 271 22.88 7.17 -16.64
C PHE A 271 23.76 6.08 -16.01
N ILE A 272 23.53 4.81 -16.34
CA ILE A 272 24.30 3.70 -15.76
C ILE A 272 25.77 3.82 -16.16
N ASN A 273 26.06 4.06 -17.44
CA ASN A 273 27.43 4.19 -17.92
C ASN A 273 28.19 5.37 -17.29
N ASN A 274 27.51 6.50 -17.09
CA ASN A 274 28.15 7.73 -16.58
C ASN A 274 28.23 7.78 -15.05
N GLU A 275 27.25 7.22 -14.34
CA GLU A 275 27.07 7.43 -12.90
C GLU A 275 27.35 6.18 -12.05
N ILE A 276 27.34 4.98 -12.66
CA ILE A 276 27.54 3.71 -11.94
C ILE A 276 28.82 3.01 -12.42
N GLY A 277 28.99 2.86 -13.74
CA GLY A 277 30.20 2.27 -14.29
C GLY A 277 30.15 2.03 -15.79
N SER A 278 31.24 2.39 -16.47
CA SER A 278 31.39 2.29 -17.93
C SER A 278 31.50 0.86 -18.48
N SER A 279 31.49 -0.16 -17.62
CA SER A 279 31.49 -1.58 -18.00
C SER A 279 30.09 -2.16 -18.17
N PHE A 280 29.03 -1.36 -18.02
CA PHE A 280 27.67 -1.79 -18.28
C PHE A 280 27.47 -2.07 -19.77
N ASN A 281 27.20 -3.34 -20.09
CA ASN A 281 26.75 -3.75 -21.41
C ASN A 281 25.29 -4.21 -21.32
N ARG A 282 24.39 -3.43 -21.92
CA ARG A 282 22.94 -3.69 -21.94
C ARG A 282 22.59 -5.04 -22.55
N ASP A 283 23.38 -5.55 -23.49
CA ASP A 283 23.11 -6.84 -24.16
C ASP A 283 23.13 -8.03 -23.18
N ASN A 284 23.77 -7.87 -22.02
CA ASN A 284 23.76 -8.88 -20.95
C ASN A 284 22.48 -8.84 -20.11
N TYR A 285 21.60 -7.87 -20.32
CA TYR A 285 20.40 -7.65 -19.52
C TYR A 285 19.14 -7.83 -20.35
N LYS A 286 18.11 -8.41 -19.74
CA LYS A 286 16.74 -8.41 -20.30
C LYS A 286 15.90 -7.42 -19.52
N LEU A 287 15.10 -6.65 -20.25
CA LEU A 287 14.18 -5.67 -19.68
C LEU A 287 12.87 -6.35 -19.28
N GLU A 288 12.50 -6.23 -18.00
CA GLU A 288 11.22 -6.68 -17.46
C GLU A 288 10.45 -5.45 -16.96
N ILE A 289 9.21 -5.26 -17.43
CA ILE A 289 8.40 -4.08 -17.10
C ILE A 289 7.24 -4.51 -16.21
N ASN A 290 7.15 -3.93 -15.02
CA ASN A 290 6.12 -4.24 -14.02
C ASN A 290 5.55 -2.97 -13.38
N GLY A 291 4.51 -3.14 -12.57
CA GLY A 291 3.86 -2.11 -11.78
C GLY A 291 2.62 -1.50 -12.43
N ASN A 292 1.67 -1.06 -11.59
CA ASN A 292 0.45 -0.39 -12.04
C ASN A 292 0.48 1.11 -11.76
N ASP A 293 0.57 1.47 -10.47
CA ASP A 293 0.57 2.87 -10.02
C ASP A 293 1.89 3.57 -10.36
N VAL A 294 3.00 2.84 -10.16
CA VAL A 294 4.36 3.21 -10.59
C VAL A 294 4.82 2.17 -11.61
N LYS A 295 5.50 2.60 -12.67
CA LYS A 295 6.11 1.68 -13.64
C LYS A 295 7.56 1.41 -13.25
N TYR A 296 7.95 0.14 -13.24
CA TYR A 296 9.29 -0.34 -12.93
C TYR A 296 9.88 -1.01 -14.16
N PHE A 297 11.07 -0.58 -14.54
CA PHE A 297 11.87 -1.10 -15.64
C PHE A 297 13.07 -1.81 -15.00
N ASP A 298 13.01 -3.14 -14.97
CA ASP A 298 14.05 -3.98 -14.40
C ASP A 298 14.98 -4.47 -15.51
N TYR A 299 16.19 -3.95 -15.54
CA TYR A 299 17.28 -4.47 -16.37
C TYR A 299 17.93 -5.62 -15.59
N VAL A 300 17.45 -6.84 -15.80
CA VAL A 300 17.88 -8.04 -15.08
C VAL A 300 19.03 -8.70 -15.82
N LEU A 301 20.12 -9.02 -15.12
CA LEU A 301 21.28 -9.69 -15.71
C LEU A 301 20.93 -11.15 -16.02
N TYR A 302 21.22 -11.59 -17.24
CA TYR A 302 21.13 -12.98 -17.66
C TYR A 302 22.54 -13.51 -17.94
N TYR A 303 22.80 -14.74 -17.51
CA TYR A 303 24.04 -15.46 -17.83
C TYR A 303 23.65 -16.79 -18.45
N ASP A 304 24.03 -17.02 -19.72
CA ASP A 304 23.64 -18.21 -20.49
C ASP A 304 22.12 -18.48 -20.45
N ASP A 305 21.32 -17.43 -20.70
CA ASP A 305 19.85 -17.43 -20.61
C ASP A 305 19.26 -17.75 -19.22
N ILE A 306 20.09 -17.92 -18.20
CA ILE A 306 19.65 -18.06 -16.81
C ILE A 306 19.43 -16.67 -16.20
N ARG A 307 18.18 -16.43 -15.78
CA ARG A 307 17.79 -15.21 -15.07
C ARG A 307 18.45 -15.16 -13.69
N THR A 308 19.15 -14.05 -13.38
CA THR A 308 19.71 -13.80 -12.05
C THR A 308 18.80 -12.91 -11.21
N ASN A 309 19.19 -12.63 -9.97
CA ASN A 309 18.58 -11.59 -9.12
C ASN A 309 19.40 -10.28 -9.11
N LEU A 310 20.37 -10.16 -10.03
CA LEU A 310 21.24 -8.98 -10.16
C LEU A 310 20.73 -8.10 -11.30
N GLY A 311 20.90 -6.79 -11.15
CA GLY A 311 20.54 -5.83 -12.18
C GLY A 311 20.18 -4.46 -11.62
N TYR A 312 19.48 -3.69 -12.44
CA TYR A 312 19.11 -2.31 -12.15
C TYR A 312 17.60 -2.14 -12.27
N THR A 313 17.00 -1.49 -11.27
CA THR A 313 15.58 -1.10 -11.31
C THR A 313 15.48 0.40 -11.57
N VAL A 314 14.68 0.80 -12.56
CA VAL A 314 14.31 2.19 -12.79
C VAL A 314 12.82 2.34 -12.53
N SER A 315 12.44 3.23 -11.62
CA SER A 315 11.04 3.55 -11.34
C SER A 315 10.64 4.85 -12.02
N VAL A 316 9.53 4.85 -12.73
CA VAL A 316 8.95 6.05 -13.36
C VAL A 316 7.58 6.31 -12.73
N ASP A 317 7.46 7.47 -12.09
CA ASP A 317 6.19 7.90 -11.48
C ASP A 317 5.26 8.45 -12.56
N LYS A 318 3.96 8.16 -12.41
CA LYS A 318 2.91 8.61 -13.33
C LYS A 318 2.67 10.13 -13.32
N THR A 319 3.34 10.88 -12.44
CA THR A 319 3.19 12.33 -12.33
C THR A 319 4.00 13.05 -13.41
N GLY A 320 3.38 13.25 -14.57
CA GLY A 320 3.67 14.39 -15.40
C GLY A 320 3.15 15.68 -14.74
N ILE A 321 4.02 16.70 -14.76
CA ILE A 321 3.74 18.15 -14.66
C ILE A 321 3.33 18.71 -13.29
N THR A 322 4.31 19.36 -12.64
CA THR A 322 4.37 20.84 -12.56
C THR A 322 5.79 21.30 -12.80
#